data_AF-D7GKA7-F1
#
_entry.id   AF-D7GKA7-F1
#
_cell.length_a   1.000
_cell.length_b   1.000
_cell.length_c   1.000
_cell.angle_alpha   90.00
_cell.angle_beta   90.00
_cell.angle_gamma   90.00
#
_symmetry.space_group_name_H-M   'P 1'
#
loop_
_entity.id
_entity.type
_entity.pdbx_description
1 polymer ?
#
loop_
_entity_poly.entity_id
_entity_poly.type
_entity_poly.pdbx_seq_one_letter_code
_entity_poly.pdbx_strand_id
1 'polypeptide(L)'
;MEQGLLPEGEKITSVDVKDWIPKRRSSAVLETATRSEEELTDYCRSMGLLVKQVKEWRAISIQVDEKELTENIRADRVLRDAKNKLRELEKELQCKDKALAEPAALLMLRKKFNVIWGNSGEDASEFLYL
;
A
#
# COMPACT_ATOMS: atom_id res chain seq x y z
N MET A 1 -29.42 -17.86 7.37
CA MET A 1 -28.14 -17.15 7.58
C MET A 1 -27.88 -17.14 9.07
N GLU A 2 -27.38 -18.26 9.60
CA GLU A 2 -27.04 -18.36 11.03
C GLU A 2 -25.58 -17.94 11.23
N GLN A 3 -25.39 -16.93 12.08
CA GLN A 3 -24.11 -16.50 12.59
C GLN A 3 -23.72 -17.49 13.70
N GLY A 4 -22.70 -18.30 13.44
CA GLY A 4 -22.10 -19.21 14.43
C GLY A 4 -21.28 -18.43 15.45
N LEU A 5 -21.90 -18.19 16.60
CA LEU A 5 -21.36 -17.59 17.81
C LEU A 5 -20.17 -18.42 18.33
N LEU A 6 -18.98 -17.83 18.34
CA LEU A 6 -17.81 -18.39 19.03
C LEU A 6 -18.09 -18.36 20.55
N PRO A 7 -17.88 -19.45 21.30
CA PRO A 7 -18.05 -19.44 22.73
C PRO A 7 -16.95 -18.59 23.39
N GLU A 8 -17.36 -17.42 23.87
CA GLU A 8 -16.69 -16.64 24.90
C GLU A 8 -16.44 -17.51 26.14
N GLY A 9 -15.18 -17.53 26.60
CA GLY A 9 -14.89 -17.61 28.03
C GLY A 9 -14.82 -18.99 28.68
N GLU A 10 -13.78 -19.77 28.36
CA GLU A 10 -13.16 -20.64 29.37
C GLU A 10 -11.82 -20.04 29.81
N LYS A 11 -11.88 -19.24 30.89
CA LYS A 11 -10.70 -18.91 31.70
C LYS A 11 -10.15 -20.21 32.28
N ILE A 12 -9.17 -20.80 31.61
CA ILE A 12 -8.30 -21.79 32.25
C ILE A 12 -7.40 -21.01 33.21
N THR A 13 -7.75 -21.08 34.49
CA THR A 13 -7.00 -20.47 35.59
C THR A 13 -5.67 -21.16 35.81
N SER A 14 -4.65 -20.35 36.11
CA SER A 14 -3.56 -20.66 37.05
C SER A 14 -2.34 -21.45 36.56
N VAL A 15 -1.68 -20.96 35.50
CA VAL A 15 -0.22 -20.71 35.55
C VAL A 15 -0.02 -19.31 35.01
N ASP A 16 0.81 -18.49 35.67
CA ASP A 16 0.87 -17.04 35.47
C ASP A 16 1.16 -16.65 34.01
N VAL A 17 0.11 -16.35 33.24
CA VAL A 17 0.18 -15.90 31.85
C VAL A 17 0.91 -14.55 31.73
N LYS A 18 1.12 -13.83 32.85
CA LYS A 18 1.87 -12.56 32.90
C LYS A 18 3.37 -12.73 32.68
N ASP A 19 3.95 -13.88 33.03
CA ASP A 19 5.40 -14.12 32.84
C ASP A 19 5.77 -14.43 31.38
N TRP A 20 4.77 -14.74 30.56
CA TRP A 20 4.95 -15.06 29.16
C TRP A 20 4.80 -13.82 28.27
N ILE A 21 5.81 -12.96 28.29
CA ILE A 21 5.98 -11.83 27.34
C ILE A 21 5.94 -12.39 25.89
N PRO A 22 5.37 -11.69 24.88
CA PRO A 22 5.27 -12.18 23.51
C PRO A 22 6.57 -12.77 22.94
N LYS A 23 7.71 -12.11 23.21
CA LYS A 23 9.05 -12.60 22.85
C LYS A 23 9.35 -14.00 23.39
N ARG A 24 8.99 -14.28 24.64
CA ARG A 24 9.19 -15.60 25.26
C ARG A 24 8.28 -16.65 24.66
N ARG A 25 7.02 -16.30 24.35
CA ARG A 25 6.09 -17.21 23.65
C ARG A 25 6.63 -17.62 22.29
N SER A 26 7.12 -16.66 21.52
CA SER A 26 7.75 -16.91 20.22
C SER A 26 9.01 -17.79 20.35
N SER A 27 9.86 -17.54 21.35
CA SER A 27 11.02 -18.41 21.62
C SER A 27 10.60 -19.85 21.95
N ALA A 28 9.57 -20.05 22.78
CA ALA A 28 9.07 -21.39 23.09
C ALA A 28 8.48 -22.10 21.85
N VAL A 29 7.78 -21.38 20.98
CA VAL A 29 7.28 -21.93 19.71
C VAL A 29 8.45 -22.36 18.79
N LEU A 30 9.53 -21.59 18.75
CA LEU A 30 10.73 -21.92 17.97
C LEU A 30 11.49 -23.12 18.56
N GLU A 31 11.70 -23.15 19.88
CA GLU A 31 12.39 -24.24 20.58
C GLU A 31 11.66 -25.57 20.47
N THR A 32 10.32 -25.51 20.34
CA THR A 32 9.47 -26.70 20.18
C THR A 32 9.18 -27.02 18.72
N ALA A 33 9.64 -26.22 17.75
CA ALA A 33 9.36 -26.38 16.33
C ALA A 33 9.73 -27.78 15.80
N THR A 34 10.92 -28.26 16.17
CA THR A 34 11.50 -29.53 15.69
C THR A 34 11.40 -30.67 16.70
N ARG A 35 10.77 -30.45 17.86
CA ARG A 35 10.66 -31.45 18.92
C ARG A 35 9.56 -32.47 18.64
N SER A 36 9.76 -33.70 19.10
CA SER A 36 8.71 -34.74 19.08
C SER A 36 7.60 -34.43 20.09
N GLU A 37 6.46 -35.13 20.01
CA GLU A 37 5.35 -34.90 20.95
C GLU A 37 5.72 -35.25 22.40
N GLU A 38 6.59 -36.25 22.59
CA GLU A 38 7.12 -36.63 23.91
C GLU A 38 8.02 -35.53 24.47
N GLU A 39 8.97 -35.02 23.68
CA GLU A 39 9.87 -33.92 24.05
C GLU A 39 9.12 -32.61 24.31
N LEU A 40 7.99 -32.40 23.63
CA LEU A 40 7.10 -31.28 23.86
C LEU A 40 6.40 -31.40 25.21
N THR A 41 5.94 -32.59 25.59
CA THR A 41 5.33 -32.81 26.91
C THR A 41 6.33 -32.60 28.04
N ASP A 42 7.57 -33.04 27.87
CA ASP A 42 8.63 -32.84 28.87
C ASP A 42 9.06 -31.37 28.98
N TYR A 43 9.16 -30.68 27.85
CA TYR A 43 9.37 -29.22 27.83
C TYR A 43 8.22 -28.48 28.53
N CYS A 44 6.98 -28.89 28.29
CA CYS A 44 5.82 -28.29 28.93
C CYS A 44 5.83 -28.50 30.45
N ARG A 45 6.24 -29.68 30.92
CA ARG A 45 6.39 -29.98 32.36
C ARG A 45 7.49 -29.13 33.02
N SER A 46 8.64 -28.96 32.36
CA SER A 46 9.75 -28.17 32.92
C SER A 46 9.45 -26.67 32.93
N MET A 47 8.70 -26.18 31.95
CA MET A 47 8.37 -24.76 31.79
C MET A 47 7.02 -24.37 32.42
N GLY A 48 6.29 -25.31 33.02
CA GLY A 48 4.95 -25.06 33.59
C GLY A 48 3.89 -24.72 32.54
N LEU A 49 4.06 -25.17 31.31
CA LEU A 49 3.18 -24.88 30.18
C LEU A 49 2.23 -26.04 29.89
N LEU A 50 1.12 -25.73 29.23
CA LEU A 50 0.24 -26.73 28.65
C LEU A 50 0.59 -26.94 27.17
N VAL A 51 0.66 -28.20 26.73
CA VAL A 51 0.90 -28.55 25.32
C VAL A 51 -0.10 -27.85 24.39
N LYS A 52 -1.37 -27.76 24.81
CA LYS A 52 -2.42 -27.03 24.08
C LYS A 52 -2.05 -25.56 23.83
N GLN A 53 -1.47 -24.89 24.83
CA GLN A 53 -1.09 -23.49 24.75
C GLN A 53 0.07 -23.26 23.76
N VAL A 54 1.06 -24.15 23.72
CA VAL A 54 2.15 -24.08 22.73
C VAL A 54 1.63 -24.34 21.30
N LYS A 55 0.71 -25.30 21.15
CA LYS A 55 0.05 -25.57 19.85
C LYS A 55 -0.78 -24.37 19.38
N GLU A 56 -1.49 -23.70 20.28
CA GLU A 56 -2.24 -22.47 20.00
C GLU A 56 -1.32 -21.33 19.57
N TRP A 57 -0.22 -21.11 20.28
CA TRP A 57 0.76 -20.08 19.89
C TRP A 57 1.40 -20.35 18.54
N ARG A 58 1.67 -21.62 18.22
CA ARG A 58 2.16 -22.00 16.89
C ARG A 58 1.12 -21.67 15.80
N ALA A 59 -0.15 -22.02 16.04
CA ALA A 59 -1.23 -21.74 15.09
C ALA A 59 -1.40 -20.23 14.87
N ILE A 60 -1.35 -19.42 15.93
CA ILE A 60 -1.43 -17.96 15.85
C ILE A 60 -0.24 -17.39 15.07
N SER A 61 0.99 -17.87 15.31
CA SER A 61 2.17 -17.42 14.57
C SER A 61 2.03 -17.63 13.07
N ILE A 62 1.61 -18.83 12.67
CA ILE A 62 1.42 -19.17 11.25
C ILE A 62 0.34 -18.27 10.61
N GLN A 63 -0.78 -18.06 11.31
CA GLN A 63 -1.86 -17.21 10.81
C GLN A 63 -1.44 -15.74 10.67
N VAL A 64 -0.63 -15.23 11.60
CA VAL A 64 -0.11 -13.86 11.53
C VAL A 64 0.84 -13.71 10.33
N ASP A 65 1.76 -14.66 10.16
CA ASP A 65 2.72 -14.65 9.05
C ASP A 65 2.00 -14.73 7.68
N GLU A 66 1.00 -15.61 7.55
CA GLU A 66 0.17 -15.72 6.35
C GLU A 66 -0.59 -14.42 6.05
N LYS A 67 -1.19 -13.82 7.08
CA LYS A 67 -1.92 -12.56 6.93
C LYS A 67 -0.98 -11.43 6.50
N GLU A 68 0.17 -11.27 7.16
CA GLU A 68 1.16 -10.26 6.82
C GLU A 68 1.65 -10.40 5.38
N LEU A 69 1.94 -11.63 4.94
CA LEU A 69 2.34 -11.91 3.56
C LEU A 69 1.26 -11.48 2.57
N THR A 70 0.00 -11.83 2.83
CA THR A 70 -1.11 -11.46 1.94
C THR A 70 -1.36 -9.96 1.89
N GLU A 71 -1.24 -9.26 3.04
CA GLU A 71 -1.39 -7.81 3.12
C GLU A 71 -0.26 -7.09 2.41
N ASN A 72 0.98 -7.56 2.55
CA ASN A 72 2.15 -7.00 1.86
C ASN A 72 1.99 -7.13 0.33
N ILE A 73 1.61 -8.32 -0.16
CA ILE A 73 1.35 -8.52 -1.59
C ILE A 73 0.25 -7.58 -2.11
N ARG A 74 -0.82 -7.37 -1.33
CA ARG A 74 -1.89 -6.43 -1.70
C ARG A 74 -1.39 -4.99 -1.72
N ALA A 75 -0.63 -4.58 -0.71
CA ALA A 75 -0.06 -3.24 -0.63
C ALA A 75 0.89 -2.95 -1.81
N ASP A 76 1.75 -3.92 -2.16
CA ASP A 76 2.70 -3.77 -3.26
C ASP A 76 1.98 -3.66 -4.62
N ARG A 77 0.88 -4.40 -4.80
CA ARG A 77 0.00 -4.25 -5.98
C ARG A 77 -0.62 -2.86 -6.06
N VAL A 78 -1.19 -2.36 -4.96
CA VAL A 78 -1.79 -1.02 -4.90
C VAL A 78 -0.76 0.07 -5.24
N LEU A 79 0.46 -0.05 -4.70
CA LEU A 79 1.54 0.89 -4.98
C LEU A 79 1.97 0.86 -6.45
N ARG A 80 2.09 -0.32 -7.06
CA ARG A 80 2.39 -0.46 -8.49
C ARG A 80 1.31 0.16 -9.36
N ASP A 81 0.04 -0.11 -9.06
CA ASP A 81 -1.09 0.43 -9.81
C ASP A 81 -1.15 1.96 -9.69
N ALA A 82 -0.94 2.52 -8.50
CA ALA A 82 -0.88 3.96 -8.29
C ALA A 82 0.28 4.60 -9.08
N LYS A 83 1.46 3.99 -9.06
CA LYS A 83 2.63 4.46 -9.81
C LYS A 83 2.41 4.42 -11.31
N ASN A 84 1.73 3.39 -11.82
CA ASN A 84 1.37 3.30 -13.23
C ASN A 84 0.38 4.39 -13.64
N LYS A 85 -0.64 4.64 -12.81
CA LYS A 85 -1.61 5.74 -13.04
C LYS A 85 -0.93 7.10 -13.04
N LEU A 86 -0.03 7.36 -12.09
CA LEU A 86 0.74 8.60 -12.06
C LEU A 86 1.54 8.82 -13.35
N ARG A 87 2.27 7.79 -13.81
CA ARG A 87 3.03 7.88 -15.07
C ARG A 87 2.15 8.15 -16.28
N GLU A 88 0.96 7.56 -16.33
CA GLU A 88 0.04 7.77 -17.43
C GLU A 88 -0.50 9.20 -17.43
N LEU A 89 -0.92 9.69 -16.26
CA LEU A 89 -1.39 11.08 -16.10
C LEU A 89 -0.28 12.10 -16.40
N GLU A 90 0.96 11.85 -15.96
CA GLU A 90 2.12 12.69 -16.26
C GLU A 90 2.37 12.79 -17.78
N LYS A 91 2.26 11.67 -18.51
CA LYS A 91 2.40 11.65 -19.97
C LYS A 91 1.27 12.42 -20.66
N GLU A 92 0.04 12.23 -20.20
CA GLU A 92 -1.11 12.93 -20.77
C GLU A 92 -0.98 14.44 -20.58
N LEU A 93 -0.54 14.87 -19.39
CA LEU A 93 -0.28 16.26 -19.06
C LEU A 93 0.83 16.85 -19.96
N GLN A 94 1.95 16.15 -20.12
CA GLN A 94 3.02 16.57 -21.03
C GLN A 94 2.58 16.67 -22.48
N CYS A 95 1.72 15.76 -22.95
CA CYS A 95 1.19 15.80 -24.31
C CYS A 95 0.30 17.03 -24.52
N LYS A 96 -0.58 17.31 -23.55
CA LYS A 96 -1.47 18.48 -23.56
C LYS A 96 -0.70 19.79 -23.49
N ASP A 97 0.31 19.90 -22.64
CA ASP A 97 1.14 21.10 -22.52
C ASP A 97 1.90 21.40 -23.82
N LYS A 98 2.45 20.38 -24.49
CA LYS A 98 3.09 20.55 -25.81
C LYS A 98 2.11 21.03 -26.87
N ALA A 99 0.92 20.40 -26.93
CA ALA A 99 -0.13 20.79 -27.86
C ALA A 99 -0.67 22.21 -27.63
N LEU A 100 -0.56 22.76 -26.42
CA LEU A 100 -0.94 24.14 -26.09
C LEU A 100 0.22 25.14 -26.30
N ALA A 101 1.47 24.72 -26.06
CA ALA A 101 2.64 25.56 -26.23
C ALA A 101 2.86 25.98 -27.69
N GLU A 102 2.63 25.08 -28.64
CA GLU A 102 2.80 25.36 -30.07
C GLU A 102 1.84 26.46 -30.58
N PRO A 103 0.50 26.37 -30.37
CA PRO A 103 -0.43 27.45 -30.69
C PRO A 103 -0.09 28.78 -29.98
N ALA A 104 0.30 28.74 -28.71
CA ALA A 104 0.65 29.94 -27.95
C ALA A 104 1.89 30.64 -28.54
N ALA A 105 2.91 29.85 -28.93
CA ALA A 105 4.10 30.37 -29.60
C ALA A 105 3.76 30.98 -30.96
N LEU A 106 2.90 30.34 -31.75
CA LEU A 106 2.43 30.86 -33.05
C LEU A 106 1.66 32.17 -32.90
N LEU A 107 0.75 32.26 -31.92
CA LEU A 107 0.00 33.49 -31.63
C LEU A 107 0.93 34.64 -31.21
N MET A 108 1.94 34.35 -30.38
CA MET A 108 2.91 35.34 -29.97
C MET A 108 3.81 35.80 -31.13
N LEU A 109 4.21 34.88 -32.01
CA LEU A 109 4.98 35.21 -33.22
C LEU A 109 4.15 36.10 -34.17
N ARG A 110 2.88 35.76 -34.40
CA ARG A 110 1.95 36.59 -35.19
C ARG A 110 1.79 37.98 -34.57
N LYS A 111 1.64 38.08 -33.25
CA LYS A 111 1.55 39.37 -32.55
C LYS A 111 2.83 40.20 -32.76
N LYS A 112 4.01 39.60 -32.61
CA LYS A 112 5.29 40.29 -32.85
C LYS A 112 5.46 40.72 -34.30
N PHE A 113 5.09 39.86 -35.25
CA PHE A 113 5.11 40.19 -36.68
C PHE A 113 4.18 41.35 -37.01
N ASN A 114 2.94 41.33 -36.51
CA ASN A 114 2.00 42.43 -36.68
C ASN A 114 2.50 43.74 -36.04
N VAL A 115 3.24 43.70 -34.93
CA VAL A 115 3.84 44.93 -34.37
C VAL A 115 4.95 45.48 -35.26
N ILE A 116 5.77 44.62 -35.86
CA ILE A 116 6.89 45.03 -36.73
C ILE A 116 6.36 45.50 -38.10
N TRP A 117 5.36 44.83 -38.63
CA TRP A 117 4.92 44.98 -40.03
C TRP A 117 3.54 45.64 -40.17
N GLY A 118 2.72 45.65 -39.13
CA GLY A 118 1.29 45.96 -39.15
C GLY A 118 0.88 47.06 -38.18
N ASN A 119 1.75 48.06 -38.00
CA ASN A 119 1.31 49.46 -37.88
C ASN A 119 1.32 50.14 -39.27
N SER A 120 1.18 49.36 -40.36
CA SER A 120 1.11 49.82 -41.75
C SER A 120 -0.25 49.57 -42.41
N GLY A 121 -1.26 49.19 -41.62
CA GLY A 121 -2.58 48.76 -42.11
C GLY A 121 -3.77 49.57 -41.62
N GLU A 122 -3.54 50.72 -41.00
CA GLU A 122 -4.59 51.69 -40.65
C GLU A 122 -4.39 52.98 -41.47
N ASP A 123 -4.31 52.89 -42.80
CA ASP A 123 -4.36 54.04 -43.71
C ASP A 123 -4.84 53.63 -45.12
N ALA A 124 -5.72 52.63 -45.20
CA ALA A 124 -6.32 52.21 -46.48
C ALA A 124 -7.86 52.18 -46.44
N SER A 125 -8.48 52.95 -45.53
CA SER A 125 -9.92 53.22 -45.52
C SER A 125 -10.30 54.64 -45.97
N GLU A 126 -9.37 55.40 -46.59
CA GLU A 126 -9.68 56.72 -47.19
C GLU A 126 -9.83 56.71 -48.72
N PHE A 127 -9.64 55.58 -49.42
CA PHE A 127 -9.76 55.52 -50.89
C PHE A 127 -10.94 54.69 -51.39
N LEU A 128 -12.10 54.81 -50.73
CA LEU A 128 -13.39 54.33 -51.27
C LEU A 128 -14.49 55.40 -51.21
N TYR A 129 -14.12 56.66 -51.45
CA TYR A 129 -15.05 57.73 -51.81
C TYR A 129 -14.41 58.67 -52.86
N LEU A 130 -14.32 58.20 -54.11
CA LEU A 130 -14.33 59.01 -55.34
C LEU A 130 -14.57 58.11 -56.55
#